data_AF-A0A089ZCG3-F1
#
_entry.id   AF-A0A089ZCG3-F1
#
_cell.length_a   1.000
_cell.length_b   1.000
_cell.length_c   1.000
_cell.angle_alpha   90.00
_cell.angle_beta   90.00
_cell.angle_gamma   90.00
#
_symmetry.space_group_name_H-M   'P 1'
#
loop_
_entity.id
_entity.type
_entity.pdbx_description
1 polymer ?
#
loop_
_entity_poly.entity_id
_entity_poly.type
_entity_poly.pdbx_seq_one_letter_code
_entity_poly.pdbx_strand_id
1 'polypeptide(L)'
;MTTKNTLTPSLTEMIKKDMVRGYRNENGEKVYPKLTEAADWYNVSYDGLKQKARKWNWKQRREDYKRKVSLKVAEKKENEEISDLEAEEIIVDNIKFNNAATLLRRAATKEIQKILDGDQILKVLDDGTIIKGVKSAGYQLMNLGKALESAQKISKIAAGEPSEITKNETDVRSEGKYTVTRSIICSEDHINHEIEVLNAASKAQGCNK
;
A
#
# COMPACT_ATOMS: atom_id res chain seq x y z
N MET A 1 -46.30 -9.61 -6.45
CA MET A 1 -45.28 -8.88 -7.24
C MET A 1 -44.16 -8.52 -6.29
N THR A 2 -42.99 -9.15 -6.40
CA THR A 2 -41.81 -8.76 -5.62
C THR A 2 -41.30 -7.42 -6.14
N THR A 3 -41.24 -6.43 -5.25
CA THR A 3 -40.65 -5.13 -5.56
C THR A 3 -39.16 -5.32 -5.84
N LYS A 4 -38.73 -4.97 -7.05
CA LYS A 4 -37.32 -5.02 -7.44
C LYS A 4 -36.55 -3.89 -6.73
N ASN A 5 -35.33 -4.19 -6.30
CA ASN A 5 -34.43 -3.23 -5.69
C ASN A 5 -33.99 -2.17 -6.71
N THR A 6 -33.96 -0.91 -6.26
CA THR A 6 -33.40 0.20 -7.03
C THR A 6 -31.87 0.09 -7.07
N LEU A 7 -31.28 0.35 -8.24
CA LEU A 7 -29.84 0.19 -8.47
C LEU A 7 -29.04 1.37 -7.85
N THR A 8 -28.83 1.33 -6.53
CA THR A 8 -28.02 2.31 -5.80
C THR A 8 -26.54 2.23 -6.20
N PRO A 9 -25.73 3.30 -6.04
CA PRO A 9 -24.31 3.28 -6.37
C PRO A 9 -23.53 2.19 -5.62
N SER A 10 -23.84 1.98 -4.33
CA SER A 10 -23.19 0.94 -3.51
C SER A 10 -23.51 -0.48 -4.02
N LEU A 11 -24.79 -0.77 -4.27
CA LEU A 11 -25.23 -2.04 -4.85
C LEU A 11 -24.60 -2.30 -6.23
N THR A 12 -24.46 -1.23 -7.02
CA THR A 12 -23.82 -1.31 -8.34
C THR A 12 -22.35 -1.76 -8.24
N GLU A 13 -21.60 -1.22 -7.29
CA GLU A 13 -20.20 -1.60 -7.09
C GLU A 13 -20.07 -3.02 -6.50
N MET A 14 -21.00 -3.45 -5.64
CA MET A 14 -21.05 -4.85 -5.17
C MET A 14 -21.26 -5.84 -6.33
N ILE A 15 -22.30 -5.62 -7.15
CA ILE A 15 -22.58 -6.48 -8.32
C ILE A 15 -21.36 -6.53 -9.25
N LYS A 16 -20.76 -5.38 -9.52
CA LYS A 16 -19.57 -5.27 -10.37
C LYS A 16 -18.37 -6.01 -9.79
N LYS A 17 -18.17 -5.95 -8.46
CA LYS A 17 -17.12 -6.69 -7.77
C LYS A 17 -17.31 -8.20 -7.95
N ASP A 18 -18.52 -8.71 -7.70
CA ASP A 18 -18.81 -10.15 -7.78
C ASP A 18 -18.78 -10.67 -9.22
N MET A 19 -19.25 -9.86 -10.17
CA MET A 19 -19.13 -10.19 -11.59
C MET A 19 -17.68 -10.31 -12.07
N VAL A 20 -16.75 -9.55 -11.47
CA VAL A 20 -15.32 -9.59 -11.86
C VAL A 20 -14.55 -10.63 -11.06
N ARG A 21 -14.79 -10.70 -9.74
CA ARG A 21 -14.02 -11.54 -8.83
C ARG A 21 -14.60 -12.93 -8.65
N GLY A 22 -15.89 -13.12 -8.92
CA GLY A 22 -16.62 -14.32 -8.54
C GLY A 22 -16.97 -14.31 -7.05
N TYR A 23 -17.74 -15.30 -6.64
CA TYR A 23 -18.07 -15.59 -5.24
C TYR A 23 -17.86 -17.09 -5.01
N ARG A 24 -17.80 -17.51 -3.74
CA ARG A 24 -17.75 -18.92 -3.38
C ARG A 24 -19.16 -19.41 -3.06
N ASN A 25 -19.58 -20.49 -3.71
CA ASN A 25 -20.83 -21.15 -3.37
C ASN A 25 -20.68 -21.92 -2.04
N GLU A 26 -21.76 -22.55 -1.58
CA GLU A 26 -21.78 -23.36 -0.35
C GLU A 26 -20.80 -24.54 -0.39
N ASN A 27 -20.45 -25.01 -1.60
CA ASN A 27 -19.47 -26.07 -1.82
C ASN A 27 -18.01 -25.55 -1.81
N GLY A 28 -17.81 -24.26 -1.58
CA GLY A 28 -16.49 -23.61 -1.60
C GLY A 28 -15.91 -23.38 -2.99
N GLU A 29 -16.62 -23.73 -4.06
CA GLU A 29 -16.21 -23.54 -5.44
C GLU A 29 -16.44 -22.11 -5.90
N LYS A 30 -15.50 -21.62 -6.71
CA LYS A 30 -15.54 -20.26 -7.23
C LYS A 30 -16.44 -20.18 -8.47
N VAL A 31 -17.55 -19.47 -8.34
CA VAL A 31 -18.52 -19.29 -9.43
C VAL A 31 -18.53 -17.84 -9.87
N TYR A 32 -18.55 -17.64 -11.19
CA TYR A 32 -18.63 -16.32 -11.81
C TYR A 32 -20.03 -16.08 -12.37
N PRO A 33 -20.86 -15.23 -11.73
CA PRO A 33 -22.24 -15.06 -12.15
C PRO A 33 -22.33 -14.53 -13.58
N LYS A 34 -23.35 -15.03 -14.29
CA LYS A 34 -23.86 -14.37 -15.49
C LYS A 34 -24.66 -13.13 -15.09
N LEU A 35 -24.88 -12.24 -16.04
CA LEU A 35 -25.64 -11.01 -15.81
C LEU A 35 -27.09 -11.29 -15.37
N THR A 36 -27.69 -12.38 -15.85
CA THR A 36 -29.03 -12.85 -15.45
C THR A 36 -29.03 -13.31 -13.99
N GLU A 37 -28.10 -14.19 -13.64
CA GLU A 37 -27.93 -14.72 -12.28
C GLU A 37 -27.67 -13.59 -11.27
N ALA A 38 -26.81 -12.63 -11.63
CA ALA A 38 -26.57 -11.46 -10.80
C ALA A 38 -27.81 -10.56 -10.64
N ALA A 39 -28.66 -10.45 -11.68
CA ALA A 39 -29.89 -9.69 -11.56
C ALA A 39 -30.88 -10.36 -10.59
N ASP A 40 -30.96 -11.69 -10.65
CA ASP A 40 -31.84 -12.48 -9.80
C ASP A 40 -31.37 -12.45 -8.33
N TRP A 41 -30.07 -12.67 -8.06
CA TRP A 41 -29.54 -12.67 -6.68
C TRP A 41 -29.68 -11.34 -5.97
N TYR A 42 -29.43 -10.24 -6.68
CA TYR A 42 -29.53 -8.91 -6.10
C TYR A 42 -30.96 -8.35 -6.17
N ASN A 43 -31.91 -9.14 -6.69
CA ASN A 43 -33.30 -8.76 -6.93
C ASN A 43 -33.40 -7.41 -7.68
N VAL A 44 -32.60 -7.21 -8.72
CA VAL A 44 -32.57 -5.99 -9.53
C VAL A 44 -33.15 -6.23 -10.92
N SER A 45 -33.61 -5.16 -11.57
CA SER A 45 -34.06 -5.28 -12.96
C SER A 45 -32.90 -5.64 -13.90
N TYR A 46 -33.04 -6.75 -14.63
CA TYR A 46 -32.06 -7.20 -15.62
C TYR A 46 -31.73 -6.11 -16.65
N ASP A 47 -32.74 -5.41 -17.18
CA ASP A 47 -32.51 -4.37 -18.19
C ASP A 47 -31.74 -3.17 -17.62
N GLY A 48 -32.05 -2.76 -16.39
CA GLY A 48 -31.33 -1.70 -15.69
C GLY A 48 -29.88 -2.09 -15.41
N LEU A 49 -29.65 -3.33 -14.98
CA LEU A 49 -28.31 -3.86 -14.77
C LEU A 49 -27.53 -3.98 -16.09
N LYS A 50 -28.16 -4.47 -17.17
CA LYS A 50 -27.57 -4.60 -18.51
C LYS A 50 -27.10 -3.28 -19.08
N GLN A 51 -27.89 -2.22 -18.93
CA GLN A 51 -27.50 -0.89 -19.39
C GLN A 51 -26.24 -0.38 -18.67
N LYS A 52 -26.15 -0.56 -17.34
CA LYS A 52 -24.95 -0.15 -16.60
C LYS A 52 -23.76 -1.07 -16.87
N ALA A 53 -23.97 -2.38 -16.91
CA ALA A 53 -22.93 -3.39 -17.08
C ALA A 53 -22.16 -3.24 -18.41
N ARG A 54 -22.81 -2.76 -19.47
CA ARG A 54 -22.15 -2.44 -20.74
C ARG A 54 -20.97 -1.47 -20.58
N LYS A 55 -21.03 -0.54 -19.63
CA LYS A 55 -19.98 0.47 -19.39
C LYS A 55 -18.81 -0.05 -18.56
N TRP A 56 -18.92 -1.24 -17.96
CA TRP A 56 -17.93 -1.71 -16.99
C TRP A 56 -16.79 -2.52 -17.61
N ASN A 57 -16.95 -2.98 -18.86
CA ASN A 57 -16.03 -3.94 -19.49
C ASN A 57 -15.75 -5.15 -18.58
N TRP A 58 -16.77 -5.62 -17.86
CA TRP A 58 -16.61 -6.60 -16.77
C TRP A 58 -16.06 -7.95 -17.26
N LYS A 59 -16.34 -8.36 -18.51
CA LYS A 59 -15.78 -9.58 -19.10
C LYS A 59 -14.26 -9.50 -19.21
N GLN A 60 -13.75 -8.42 -19.81
CA GLN A 60 -12.31 -8.18 -19.93
C GLN A 60 -11.66 -8.08 -18.55
N ARG A 61 -12.26 -7.32 -17.63
CA ARG A 61 -11.76 -7.19 -16.25
C ARG A 61 -11.73 -8.51 -15.50
N ARG A 62 -12.71 -9.39 -15.73
CA ARG A 62 -12.75 -10.74 -15.15
C ARG A 62 -11.58 -11.59 -15.67
N GLU A 63 -11.35 -11.59 -16.97
CA GLU A 63 -10.22 -12.33 -17.57
C GLU A 63 -8.87 -11.77 -17.11
N ASP A 64 -8.74 -10.45 -17.03
CA ASP A 64 -7.56 -9.79 -16.45
C ASP A 64 -7.34 -10.20 -14.99
N TYR A 65 -8.42 -10.26 -14.20
CA TYR A 65 -8.35 -10.69 -12.81
C TYR A 65 -7.95 -12.16 -12.68
N LYS A 66 -8.58 -13.06 -13.44
CA LYS A 66 -8.21 -14.49 -13.49
C LYS A 66 -6.74 -14.68 -13.86
N ARG A 67 -6.28 -13.98 -14.90
CA ARG A 67 -4.88 -14.01 -15.33
C ARG A 67 -3.93 -13.53 -14.23
N LYS A 68 -4.28 -12.47 -13.50
CA LYS A 68 -3.48 -12.01 -12.36
C LYS A 68 -3.41 -13.06 -11.26
N VAL A 69 -4.54 -13.71 -10.93
CA VAL A 69 -4.59 -14.79 -9.93
C VAL A 69 -3.72 -15.96 -10.38
N SER A 70 -3.89 -16.44 -11.60
CA SER A 70 -3.09 -17.56 -12.13
C SER A 70 -1.60 -17.25 -12.18
N LEU A 71 -1.22 -16.02 -12.56
CA LEU A 71 0.18 -15.59 -12.53
C LEU A 71 0.74 -15.55 -11.11
N LYS A 72 -0.02 -15.05 -10.13
CA LYS A 72 0.44 -15.00 -8.74
C LYS A 72 0.59 -16.38 -8.11
N VAL A 73 -0.33 -17.30 -8.42
CA VAL A 73 -0.20 -18.70 -8.02
C VAL A 73 1.03 -19.34 -8.67
N ALA A 74 1.28 -19.08 -9.96
CA ALA A 74 2.44 -19.61 -10.67
C ALA A 74 3.78 -19.06 -10.14
N GLU A 75 3.91 -17.75 -9.95
CA GLU A 75 5.10 -17.08 -9.39
C GLU A 75 5.47 -17.63 -8.01
N LYS A 76 4.48 -18.03 -7.24
CA LYS A 76 4.68 -18.48 -5.87
C LYS A 76 4.90 -19.98 -5.77
N LYS A 77 4.31 -20.81 -6.63
CA LYS A 77 4.66 -22.24 -6.73
C LYS A 77 6.16 -22.52 -6.90
N GLU A 78 6.92 -21.59 -7.49
CA GLU A 78 8.38 -21.70 -7.59
C GLU A 78 9.11 -21.51 -6.24
N ASN A 79 8.48 -20.88 -5.24
CA ASN A 79 9.10 -20.51 -3.95
C ASN A 79 8.38 -21.07 -2.71
N GLU A 80 7.04 -21.20 -2.72
CA GLU A 80 6.15 -21.68 -1.64
C GLU A 80 4.75 -21.98 -2.22
N GLU A 81 4.14 -23.13 -1.91
CA GLU A 81 2.77 -23.45 -2.37
C GLU A 81 1.74 -22.51 -1.71
N ILE A 82 1.31 -21.49 -2.44
CA ILE A 82 0.25 -20.57 -2.02
C ILE A 82 -1.09 -21.05 -2.58
N SER A 83 -2.13 -21.02 -1.74
CA SER A 83 -3.50 -21.34 -2.13
C SER A 83 -4.11 -20.27 -3.04
N ASP A 84 -5.03 -20.65 -3.94
CA ASP A 84 -5.78 -19.70 -4.78
C ASP A 84 -6.45 -18.59 -3.95
N LEU A 85 -6.89 -18.91 -2.72
CA LEU A 85 -7.45 -17.95 -1.77
C LEU A 85 -6.48 -16.82 -1.41
N GLU A 86 -5.28 -17.20 -0.99
CA GLU A 86 -4.24 -16.27 -0.56
C GLU A 86 -3.75 -15.43 -1.75
N ALA A 87 -3.61 -16.04 -2.93
CA ALA A 87 -3.27 -15.32 -4.15
C ALA A 87 -4.32 -14.26 -4.51
N GLU A 88 -5.61 -14.57 -4.31
CA GLU A 88 -6.70 -13.62 -4.53
C GLU A 88 -6.65 -12.45 -3.54
N GLU A 89 -6.43 -12.72 -2.25
CA GLU A 89 -6.32 -11.69 -1.22
C GLU A 89 -5.17 -10.72 -1.52
N ILE A 90 -4.00 -11.26 -1.86
CA ILE A 90 -2.83 -10.48 -2.28
C ILE A 90 -3.19 -9.56 -3.46
N ILE A 91 -3.90 -10.06 -4.46
CA ILE A 91 -4.30 -9.25 -5.63
C ILE A 91 -5.32 -8.17 -5.24
N VAL A 92 -6.29 -8.52 -4.40
CA VAL A 92 -7.29 -7.55 -3.91
C VAL A 92 -6.60 -6.41 -3.18
N ASP A 93 -5.63 -6.72 -2.33
CA ASP A 93 -4.89 -5.72 -1.58
C ASP A 93 -3.97 -4.91 -2.49
N ASN A 94 -3.29 -5.53 -3.46
CA ASN A 94 -2.55 -4.81 -4.49
C ASN A 94 -3.41 -3.82 -5.26
N ILE A 95 -4.67 -4.17 -5.56
CA ILE A 95 -5.62 -3.25 -6.20
C ILE A 95 -5.98 -2.09 -5.26
N LYS A 96 -6.26 -2.37 -3.97
CA LYS A 96 -6.58 -1.32 -2.98
C LYS A 96 -5.40 -0.36 -2.80
N PHE A 97 -4.19 -0.89 -2.65
CA PHE A 97 -2.96 -0.11 -2.51
C PHE A 97 -2.69 0.77 -3.73
N ASN A 98 -2.85 0.23 -4.95
CA ASN A 98 -2.74 1.02 -6.18
C ASN A 98 -3.78 2.14 -6.27
N ASN A 99 -5.01 1.88 -5.85
CA ASN A 99 -6.06 2.90 -5.81
C ASN A 99 -5.71 4.00 -4.80
N ALA A 100 -5.27 3.64 -3.59
CA ALA A 100 -4.83 4.59 -2.58
C ALA A 100 -3.64 5.44 -3.06
N ALA A 101 -2.65 4.81 -3.69
CA ALA A 101 -1.52 5.50 -4.29
C ALA A 101 -1.97 6.49 -5.39
N THR A 102 -2.93 6.10 -6.22
CA THR A 102 -3.50 6.98 -7.26
C THR A 102 -4.23 8.18 -6.66
N LEU A 103 -5.01 7.98 -5.60
CA LEU A 103 -5.68 9.07 -4.89
C LEU A 103 -4.66 10.02 -4.24
N LEU A 104 -3.63 9.47 -3.62
CA LEU A 104 -2.56 10.24 -3.01
C LEU A 104 -1.82 11.08 -4.05
N ARG A 105 -1.48 10.52 -5.22
CA ARG A 105 -0.89 11.28 -6.33
C ARG A 105 -1.79 12.43 -6.77
N ARG A 106 -3.09 12.17 -6.98
CA ARG A 106 -4.03 13.21 -7.40
C ARG A 106 -4.18 14.32 -6.37
N ALA A 107 -4.24 13.98 -5.09
CA ALA A 107 -4.29 14.96 -4.01
C ALA A 107 -3.00 15.79 -3.97
N ALA A 108 -1.83 15.13 -4.04
CA ALA A 108 -0.55 15.81 -4.04
C ALA A 108 -0.37 16.73 -5.25
N THR A 109 -0.72 16.28 -6.47
CA THR A 109 -0.67 17.13 -7.68
C THR A 109 -1.58 18.35 -7.55
N LYS A 110 -2.79 18.18 -7.00
CA LYS A 110 -3.70 19.31 -6.75
C LYS A 110 -3.12 20.31 -5.74
N GLU A 111 -2.51 19.84 -4.67
CA GLU A 111 -1.88 20.72 -3.68
C GLU A 111 -0.64 21.42 -4.24
N ILE A 112 0.19 20.73 -5.03
CA ILE A 112 1.31 21.37 -5.76
C ILE A 112 0.78 22.49 -6.66
N GLN A 113 -0.31 22.24 -7.39
CA GLN A 113 -0.91 23.26 -8.27
C GLN A 113 -1.38 24.48 -7.48
N LYS A 114 -2.09 24.29 -6.35
CA LYS A 114 -2.50 25.39 -5.46
C LYS A 114 -1.31 26.20 -4.93
N ILE A 115 -0.19 25.52 -4.63
CA ILE A 115 1.04 26.17 -4.18
C ILE A 115 1.63 27.03 -5.31
N LEU A 116 1.69 26.50 -6.53
CA LEU A 116 2.21 27.22 -7.70
C LEU A 116 1.35 28.41 -8.10
N ASP A 117 0.02 28.26 -8.02
CA ASP A 117 -0.95 29.31 -8.34
C ASP A 117 -1.02 30.40 -7.25
N GLY A 118 -0.35 30.19 -6.11
CA GLY A 118 -0.39 31.12 -4.98
C GLY A 118 -1.78 31.23 -4.32
N ASP A 119 -2.67 30.26 -4.56
CA ASP A 119 -4.10 30.36 -4.28
C ASP A 119 -4.49 30.04 -2.82
N GLN A 120 -3.49 29.88 -1.94
CA GLN A 120 -3.73 29.72 -0.51
C GLN A 120 -4.07 31.06 0.15
N ILE A 121 -5.16 31.09 0.92
CA ILE A 121 -5.55 32.27 1.70
C ILE A 121 -4.65 32.34 2.95
N LEU A 122 -3.81 33.38 3.04
CA LEU A 122 -2.92 33.61 4.17
C LEU A 122 -3.58 34.39 5.29
N LYS A 123 -4.38 35.39 4.93
CA LYS A 123 -5.09 36.26 5.88
C LYS A 123 -6.28 36.90 5.18
N VAL A 124 -7.38 37.04 5.91
CA VAL A 124 -8.48 37.93 5.56
C VAL A 124 -8.38 39.14 6.48
N LEU A 125 -8.32 40.33 5.92
CA LEU A 125 -8.30 41.59 6.65
C LEU A 125 -9.73 42.00 7.05
N ASP A 126 -9.84 42.92 8.02
CA ASP A 126 -11.14 43.36 8.57
C ASP A 126 -11.99 44.13 7.53
N ASP A 127 -11.37 44.63 6.47
CA ASP A 127 -12.01 45.28 5.31
C ASP A 127 -12.50 44.27 4.24
N GLY A 128 -12.30 42.97 4.48
CA GLY A 128 -12.65 41.89 3.54
C GLY A 128 -11.56 41.58 2.51
N THR A 129 -10.41 42.26 2.53
CA THR A 129 -9.30 42.00 1.60
C THR A 129 -8.66 40.64 1.90
N ILE A 130 -8.53 39.79 0.86
CA ILE A 130 -7.92 38.46 0.97
C ILE A 130 -6.46 38.55 0.53
N ILE A 131 -5.54 38.31 1.47
CA ILE A 131 -4.12 38.14 1.17
C ILE A 131 -3.90 36.68 0.79
N LYS A 132 -3.55 36.46 -0.48
CA LYS A 132 -3.18 35.15 -1.02
C LYS A 132 -1.67 34.94 -0.98
N GLY A 133 -1.23 33.69 -0.84
CA GLY A 133 0.16 33.28 -0.88
C GLY A 133 0.40 31.97 -0.15
N VAL A 134 1.63 31.47 -0.18
CA VAL A 134 1.98 30.18 0.41
C VAL A 134 2.98 30.37 1.54
N LYS A 135 2.59 30.01 2.76
CA LYS A 135 3.54 29.95 3.89
C LYS A 135 4.42 28.71 3.73
N SER A 136 5.73 28.93 3.62
CA SER A 136 6.74 27.86 3.59
C SER A 136 6.54 26.85 2.46
N ALA A 137 6.38 27.34 1.22
CA ALA A 137 6.20 26.50 0.03
C ALA A 137 7.22 25.35 -0.06
N GLY A 138 8.50 25.60 0.27
CA GLY A 138 9.53 24.56 0.27
C GLY A 138 9.25 23.39 1.22
N TYR A 139 8.75 23.66 2.43
CA TYR A 139 8.39 22.60 3.39
C TYR A 139 7.17 21.79 2.93
N GLN A 140 6.15 22.48 2.41
CA GLN A 140 4.95 21.82 1.86
C GLN A 140 5.32 20.93 0.65
N LEU A 141 6.14 21.44 -0.28
CA LEU A 141 6.63 20.68 -1.42
C LEU A 141 7.48 19.48 -1.01
N MET A 142 8.33 19.60 0.02
CA MET A 142 9.10 18.47 0.55
C MET A 142 8.20 17.35 1.07
N ASN A 143 7.16 17.69 1.84
CA ASN A 143 6.21 16.70 2.35
C ASN A 143 5.39 16.04 1.24
N LEU A 144 4.96 16.83 0.24
CA LEU A 144 4.28 16.30 -0.95
C LEU A 144 5.21 15.40 -1.79
N GLY A 145 6.49 15.75 -1.91
CA GLY A 145 7.51 14.93 -2.54
C GLY A 145 7.64 13.55 -1.88
N LYS A 146 7.75 13.51 -0.54
CA LYS A 146 7.78 12.25 0.24
C LYS A 146 6.49 11.43 0.08
N ALA A 147 5.33 12.09 0.03
CA ALA A 147 4.06 11.41 -0.20
C ALA A 147 3.98 10.79 -1.60
N LEU A 148 4.46 11.50 -2.62
CA LEU A 148 4.53 11.00 -4.00
C LEU A 148 5.50 9.83 -4.14
N GLU A 149 6.68 9.93 -3.51
CA GLU A 149 7.67 8.86 -3.46
C GLU A 149 7.07 7.59 -2.81
N SER A 150 6.38 7.75 -1.69
CA SER A 150 5.68 6.65 -1.01
C SER A 150 4.59 6.04 -1.89
N ALA A 151 3.79 6.86 -2.58
CA ALA A 151 2.78 6.40 -3.52
C ALA A 151 3.39 5.62 -4.70
N GLN A 152 4.55 6.05 -5.20
CA GLN A 152 5.27 5.35 -6.25
C GLN A 152 5.80 4.00 -5.75
N LYS A 153 6.47 3.97 -4.58
CA LYS A 153 6.97 2.74 -3.95
C LYS A 153 5.85 1.71 -3.76
N ILE A 154 4.71 2.12 -3.22
CA ILE A 154 3.53 1.26 -3.06
C ILE A 154 3.06 0.68 -4.39
N SER A 155 3.02 1.48 -5.46
CA SER A 155 2.58 0.99 -6.77
C SER A 155 3.57 0.06 -7.44
N LYS A 156 4.87 0.30 -7.27
CA LYS A 156 5.93 -0.60 -7.74
C LYS A 156 5.84 -1.95 -7.05
N ILE A 157 5.74 -1.95 -5.72
CA ILE A 157 5.55 -3.17 -4.91
C ILE A 157 4.28 -3.91 -5.34
N ALA A 158 3.16 -3.20 -5.48
CA ALA A 158 1.90 -3.79 -5.92
C ALA A 158 1.92 -4.31 -7.37
N ALA A 159 2.83 -3.80 -8.21
CA ALA A 159 3.10 -4.30 -9.56
C ALA A 159 4.06 -5.52 -9.57
N GLY A 160 4.62 -5.89 -8.42
CA GLY A 160 5.60 -6.97 -8.30
C GLY A 160 7.03 -6.54 -8.60
N GLU A 161 7.31 -5.23 -8.69
CA GLU A 161 8.69 -4.76 -8.76
C GLU A 161 9.36 -4.99 -7.39
N PRO A 162 10.57 -5.58 -7.35
CA PRO A 162 11.29 -5.77 -6.11
C PRO A 162 11.55 -4.41 -5.47
N SER A 163 11.17 -4.28 -4.19
CA SER A 163 11.51 -3.07 -3.45
C SER A 163 13.02 -3.00 -3.25
N GLU A 164 13.59 -1.79 -3.18
CA GLU A 164 15.02 -1.62 -2.90
C GLU A 164 15.42 -2.24 -1.54
N ILE A 165 14.46 -2.38 -0.61
CA ILE A 165 14.66 -3.06 0.68
C ILE A 165 14.88 -4.57 0.46
N THR A 166 14.14 -5.18 -0.47
CA THR A 166 14.26 -6.60 -0.81
C THR A 166 15.61 -6.93 -1.47
N LYS A 167 16.19 -6.00 -2.24
CA LYS A 167 17.55 -6.16 -2.78
C LYS A 167 18.62 -6.15 -1.69
N ASN A 168 18.47 -5.26 -0.70
CA ASN A 168 19.41 -5.16 0.40
C ASN A 168 19.28 -6.30 1.41
N GLU A 169 18.09 -6.87 1.64
CA GLU A 169 17.94 -7.98 2.60
C GLU A 169 18.57 -9.30 2.12
N THR A 170 18.63 -9.54 0.80
CA THR A 170 19.37 -10.69 0.25
C THR A 170 20.90 -10.52 0.29
N ASP A 171 21.40 -9.28 0.21
CA ASP A 171 22.85 -8.99 0.31
C ASP A 171 23.31 -8.72 1.75
N VAL A 172 22.41 -8.36 2.66
CA VAL A 172 22.68 -8.19 4.09
C VAL A 172 22.44 -9.53 4.81
N ARG A 173 23.18 -10.56 4.39
CA ARG A 173 23.64 -11.56 5.34
C ARG A 173 24.53 -10.84 6.36
N SER A 174 23.90 -10.33 7.42
CA SER A 174 24.31 -10.31 8.84
C SER A 174 25.80 -10.26 9.25
N GLU A 175 26.75 -9.87 8.42
CA GLU A 175 28.18 -9.90 8.77
C GLU A 175 28.82 -8.52 8.99
N GLY A 176 28.15 -7.41 8.64
CA GLY A 176 28.81 -6.10 8.64
C GLY A 176 28.44 -5.11 9.75
N LYS A 177 27.27 -5.23 10.38
CA LYS A 177 26.70 -4.09 11.14
C LYS A 177 27.38 -3.82 12.48
N TYR A 178 28.00 -4.84 13.07
CA TYR A 178 28.67 -4.75 14.37
C TYR A 178 30.11 -5.18 14.32
N THR A 179 30.71 -5.45 13.16
CA THR A 179 32.12 -5.88 13.07
C THR A 179 33.06 -4.81 13.60
N VAL A 180 32.84 -3.55 13.22
CA VAL A 180 33.65 -2.42 13.69
C VAL A 180 33.46 -2.19 15.18
N THR A 181 32.22 -2.22 15.67
CA THR A 181 31.94 -2.05 17.10
C THR A 181 32.49 -3.22 17.93
N ARG A 182 32.39 -4.45 17.42
CA ARG A 182 32.94 -5.66 18.04
C ARG A 182 34.47 -5.64 18.03
N SER A 183 35.11 -5.18 16.95
CA SER A 183 36.57 -5.06 16.92
C SER A 183 37.08 -4.00 17.87
N ILE A 184 36.32 -2.93 18.12
CA ILE A 184 36.69 -1.88 19.08
C ILE A 184 36.47 -2.35 20.53
N ILE A 185 35.31 -2.93 20.85
CA ILE A 185 35.00 -3.40 22.22
C ILE A 185 35.85 -4.62 22.59
N CYS A 186 36.16 -5.50 21.64
CA CYS A 186 37.04 -6.64 21.87
C CYS A 186 38.51 -6.33 21.55
N SER A 187 38.87 -5.05 21.34
CA SER A 187 40.27 -4.68 21.14
C SER A 187 41.04 -4.83 22.45
N GLU A 188 42.31 -5.20 22.33
CA GLU A 188 43.22 -5.34 23.47
C GLU A 188 43.39 -4.01 24.22
N ASP A 189 43.36 -2.89 23.49
CA ASP A 189 43.39 -1.53 24.04
C ASP A 189 42.17 -1.24 24.94
N HIS A 190 40.96 -1.63 24.50
CA HIS A 190 39.75 -1.44 25.30
C HIS A 190 39.76 -2.30 26.56
N ILE A 191 40.18 -3.56 26.43
CA ILE A 191 40.29 -4.49 27.57
C ILE A 191 41.30 -3.97 28.59
N ASN A 192 42.47 -3.51 28.14
CA ASN A 192 43.50 -2.95 29.03
C ASN A 192 43.01 -1.69 29.73
N HIS A 193 42.29 -0.82 29.02
CA HIS A 193 41.71 0.38 29.61
C HIS A 193 40.65 0.06 30.67
N GLU A 194 39.76 -0.91 30.44
CA GLU A 194 38.79 -1.32 31.47
C GLU A 194 39.49 -1.92 32.69
N ILE A 195 40.54 -2.72 32.51
CA ILE A 195 41.34 -3.27 33.61
C ILE A 195 42.00 -2.14 34.42
N GLU A 196 42.54 -1.10 33.77
CA GLU A 196 43.11 0.06 34.44
C GLU A 196 42.08 0.82 35.27
N VAL A 197 40.89 1.06 34.72
CA VAL A 197 39.79 1.73 35.40
C VAL A 197 39.33 0.90 36.61
N LEU A 198 39.19 -0.42 36.46
CA LEU A 198 38.82 -1.32 37.55
C LEU A 198 39.90 -1.35 38.65
N ASN A 199 41.17 -1.36 38.27
CA ASN A 199 42.29 -1.30 39.23
C ASN A 199 42.34 0.04 39.98
N ALA A 200 42.08 1.15 39.29
CA ALA A 200 42.00 2.47 39.91
C ALA A 200 40.80 2.57 40.87
N ALA A 201 39.65 2.04 40.47
CA ALA A 201 38.45 1.98 41.30
C ALA A 201 38.66 1.09 42.53
N SER A 202 39.28 -0.09 42.38
CA SER A 202 39.63 -0.99 43.49
C SER A 202 40.58 -0.34 44.50
N LYS A 203 41.59 0.40 44.01
CA LYS A 203 42.50 1.19 44.87
C LYS A 203 41.75 2.29 45.64
N ALA A 204 40.83 3.00 44.98
CA ALA A 204 40.04 4.05 45.60
C ALA A 204 39.06 3.50 46.66
N GLN A 205 38.58 2.27 46.49
CA GLN A 205 37.69 1.59 47.44
C GLN A 205 38.43 0.84 48.56
N GLY A 206 39.76 0.84 48.57
CA GLY A 206 40.56 0.20 49.61
C GLY A 206 40.54 -1.34 49.58
N CYS A 207 40.18 -1.94 48.44
CA CYS A 207 40.05 -3.39 48.31
C CYS A 207 41.38 -4.15 48.08
N ASN A 208 42.50 -3.45 47.89
CA ASN A 208 43.81 -4.09 47.81
C ASN A 208 44.42 -4.28 49.21
N LYS A 209 44.24 -5.47 49.78
CA LYS A 209 45.12 -6.03 50.80
C LYS A 209 46.12 -6.99 50.15
#